data_AF-A0A9E5CUB3-F1
#
_entry.id   AF-A0A9E5CUB3-F1
#
_cell.length_a   1.000
_cell.length_b   1.000
_cell.length_c   1.000
_cell.angle_alpha   90.00
_cell.angle_beta   90.00
_cell.angle_gamma   90.00
#
_symmetry.space_group_name_H-M   'P 1'
#
loop_
_entity.id
_entity.type
_entity.pdbx_description
1 polymer ?
#
loop_
_entity_poly.entity_id
_entity_poly.type
_entity_poly.pdbx_seq_one_letter_code
_entity_poly.pdbx_strand_id
1 'polypeptide(L)' 'MKIKNIKVPQKIVQPFTLDDIQRLLSYCDAGTRKGARDQALILVLLDTGLRASELANLELEDVDFAAQRMLIK' A
#
# COMPACT_ATOMS: atom_id res chain seq x y z
N MET A 1 -7.14 -18.88 -39.55
CA MET A 1 -6.36 -19.50 -38.45
C MET A 1 -7.06 -19.19 -37.12
N LYS A 2 -7.72 -20.16 -36.49
CA LYS A 2 -8.41 -19.95 -35.20
C LYS A 2 -7.38 -20.11 -34.07
N ILE A 3 -7.06 -19.01 -33.39
CA ILE A 3 -6.19 -19.03 -32.21
C ILE A 3 -7.00 -19.63 -31.05
N LYS A 4 -6.61 -20.81 -30.58
CA LYS A 4 -7.20 -21.42 -29.38
C LYS A 4 -6.86 -20.53 -28.18
N ASN A 5 -7.88 -20.10 -27.44
CA ASN A 5 -7.70 -19.32 -26.23
C ASN A 5 -7.06 -20.20 -25.14
N ILE A 6 -5.76 -20.00 -24.88
CA ILE A 6 -5.02 -20.69 -23.82
C ILE A 6 -5.44 -20.05 -22.50
N LYS A 7 -6.14 -20.82 -21.64
CA LYS A 7 -6.47 -20.38 -20.28
C LYS A 7 -5.18 -20.34 -19.47
N VAL A 8 -4.65 -19.14 -19.26
CA VAL A 8 -3.50 -18.93 -18.37
C VAL A 8 -3.97 -19.20 -16.94
N PRO A 9 -3.28 -20.04 -16.15
CA PRO A 9 -3.62 -20.24 -14.75
C PRO A 9 -3.50 -18.91 -14.00
N GLN A 10 -4.58 -18.50 -13.31
CA GLN A 10 -4.57 -17.28 -12.52
C GLN A 10 -3.79 -17.50 -11.22
N LYS A 11 -2.76 -16.69 -10.99
CA LYS A 11 -2.04 -16.65 -9.73
C LYS A 11 -2.89 -15.89 -8.70
N ILE A 12 -3.34 -16.58 -7.67
CA ILE A 12 -4.06 -15.96 -6.54
C ILE A 12 -3.01 -15.34 -5.62
N VAL A 13 -3.11 -14.03 -5.37
CA VAL A 13 -2.28 -13.34 -4.38
C VAL A 13 -2.83 -13.64 -3.00
N GLN A 14 -1.99 -14.17 -2.10
CA GLN A 14 -2.39 -14.42 -0.73
C GLN A 14 -2.42 -13.09 0.04
N PRO A 15 -3.51 -12.76 0.75
CA PRO A 15 -3.56 -11.58 1.59
C PRO A 15 -2.66 -11.76 2.82
N PHE A 16 -2.22 -10.64 3.39
CA PHE A 16 -1.49 -10.64 4.65
C PHE A 16 -2.39 -11.00 5.82
N THR A 17 -1.87 -11.78 6.75
CA THR A 17 -2.49 -11.99 8.06
C THR A 17 -2.14 -10.83 9.00
N LEU A 18 -2.85 -10.73 10.14
CA LEU A 18 -2.52 -9.75 11.17
C LEU A 18 -1.11 -9.94 11.73
N ASP A 19 -0.63 -11.19 11.84
CA ASP A 19 0.74 -11.47 12.28
C ASP A 19 1.78 -10.99 11.27
N ASP A 20 1.51 -11.18 9.96
CA ASP A 20 2.38 -10.68 8.89
C ASP A 20 2.49 -9.15 8.95
N ILE A 21 1.37 -8.46 9.18
CA ILE A 21 1.32 -7.00 9.30
C ILE A 21 2.10 -6.54 10.54
N GLN A 22 1.88 -7.18 11.69
CA GLN A 22 2.59 -6.85 12.93
C GLN A 22 4.10 -7.05 12.79
N ARG A 23 4.52 -8.16 12.17
CA ARG A 23 5.93 -8.41 11.85
C ARG A 23 6.48 -7.35 10.91
N LEU A 24 5.77 -7.01 9.86
CA LEU A 24 6.20 -5.99 8.91
C LEU A 24 6.42 -4.62 9.60
N LEU A 25 5.47 -4.19 10.42
CA LEU A 25 5.56 -2.94 11.18
C LEU A 25 6.68 -2.97 12.23
N SER A 26 7.00 -4.14 12.81
CA SER A 26 8.06 -4.28 13.81
C SER A 26 9.46 -3.96 13.29
N TYR A 27 9.68 -4.01 11.96
CA TYR A 27 10.94 -3.61 11.33
C TYR A 27 11.06 -2.09 11.11
N CYS A 28 9.98 -1.32 11.32
CA CYS A 28 10.00 0.13 11.19
C CYS A 28 10.39 0.80 12.51
N ASP A 29 11.60 1.37 12.58
CA ASP A 29 12.00 2.18 13.73
C ASP A 29 11.40 3.60 13.67
N ALA A 30 10.25 3.78 14.33
CA ALA A 30 9.53 5.05 14.42
C ALA A 30 10.33 6.19 15.09
N GLY A 31 11.42 5.88 15.80
CA GLY A 31 12.34 6.88 16.35
C GLY A 31 13.19 7.57 15.29
N THR A 32 13.24 7.01 14.07
CA THR A 32 13.97 7.59 12.93
C THR A 32 13.02 8.19 11.91
N ARG A 33 13.45 9.25 11.21
CA ARG A 33 12.68 9.83 10.10
C ARG A 33 12.31 8.80 9.04
N LYS A 34 13.22 7.86 8.75
CA LYS A 34 13.00 6.80 7.77
C LYS A 34 11.96 5.80 8.27
N GLY A 35 12.11 5.27 9.48
CA GLY A 35 11.18 4.27 9.98
C GLY A 35 9.79 4.83 10.26
N ALA A 36 9.67 6.07 10.75
CA ALA A 36 8.38 6.75 10.87
C ALA A 36 7.67 6.89 9.50
N ARG A 37 8.42 7.25 8.45
CA ARG A 37 7.90 7.30 7.07
C ARG A 37 7.49 5.92 6.58
N ASP A 38 8.36 4.92 6.73
CA ASP A 38 8.10 3.57 6.23
C ASP A 38 6.87 2.96 6.92
N GLN A 39 6.70 3.18 8.23
CA GLN A 39 5.50 2.79 8.97
C GLN A 39 4.24 3.48 8.44
N ALA A 40 4.27 4.80 8.21
CA ALA A 40 3.14 5.53 7.66
C ALA A 40 2.74 5.03 6.27
N LEU A 41 3.72 4.75 5.39
CA LEU A 41 3.46 4.21 4.06
C LEU A 41 2.75 2.86 4.12
N ILE A 42 3.21 1.96 4.99
CA ILE A 42 2.62 0.62 5.15
C ILE A 42 1.18 0.72 5.65
N LEU A 43 0.93 1.54 6.69
CA LEU A 43 -0.41 1.72 7.24
C LEU A 43 -1.37 2.35 6.23
N VAL A 44 -0.94 3.37 5.49
CA VAL A 44 -1.77 4.00 4.45
C VAL A 44 -2.16 3.00 3.37
N LEU A 45 -1.22 2.18 2.88
CA LEU A 45 -1.53 1.14 1.89
C LEU A 45 -2.52 0.10 2.42
N LEU A 46 -2.38 -0.31 3.68
CA LEU A 46 -3.26 -1.28 4.31
C LEU A 46 -4.69 -0.74 4.52
N ASP A 47 -4.82 0.52 4.96
CA ASP A 47 -6.11 1.12 5.30
C ASP A 47 -6.90 1.59 4.09
N THR A 48 -6.21 2.06 3.04
CA THR A 48 -6.86 2.71 1.88
C THR A 48 -6.89 1.84 0.63
N GLY A 49 -6.01 0.83 0.53
CA GLY A 49 -5.89 -0.01 -0.67
C GLY A 49 -5.33 0.72 -1.90
N LEU A 50 -4.66 1.87 -1.71
CA LEU A 50 -4.01 2.61 -2.79
C LEU A 50 -2.96 1.77 -3.50
N ARG A 51 -2.73 2.07 -4.78
CA ARG A 51 -1.59 1.52 -5.52
C ARG A 51 -0.31 2.17 -5.00
N ALA A 52 0.77 1.41 -4.99
CA ALA A 52 2.09 1.92 -4.56
C ALA A 52 2.52 3.17 -5.36
N SER A 53 2.18 3.26 -6.64
CA SER A 53 2.48 4.43 -7.48
C SER A 53 1.64 5.65 -7.13
N GLU A 54 0.40 5.46 -6.68
CA GLU A 54 -0.48 6.57 -6.25
C GLU A 54 0.07 7.18 -4.97
N LEU A 55 0.41 6.34 -3.98
CA LEU A 55 1.01 6.79 -2.74
C LEU A 55 2.40 7.43 -2.95
N ALA A 56 3.21 6.90 -3.86
CA ALA A 56 4.53 7.44 -4.15
C ALA A 56 4.50 8.86 -4.76
N ASN A 57 3.38 9.26 -5.38
CA ASN A 57 3.19 10.58 -5.98
C ASN A 57 2.30 11.50 -5.13
N LEU A 58 1.89 11.07 -3.94
CA LEU A 58 1.04 11.87 -3.04
C LEU A 58 1.84 13.04 -2.47
N GLU A 59 1.33 14.26 -2.64
CA GLU A 59 1.94 15.47 -2.08
C GLU A 59 1.18 15.95 -0.84
N LEU A 60 1.81 16.79 -0.01
CA LEU A 60 1.15 17.31 1.21
C LEU A 60 -0.10 18.14 0.91
N GLU A 61 -0.14 18.79 -0.25
CA GLU A 61 -1.31 19.56 -0.73
C GLU A 61 -2.50 18.67 -1.10
N ASP A 62 -2.27 17.39 -1.36
CA ASP A 62 -3.32 16.41 -1.67
C ASP A 62 -3.98 15.86 -0.40
N VAL A 63 -3.48 16.19 0.80
CA VAL A 63 -3.95 15.64 2.09
C VAL A 63 -4.70 16.69 2.91
N ASP A 64 -5.99 16.44 3.14
CA ASP A 64 -6.80 17.19 4.10
C ASP A 64 -6.89 16.42 5.42
N PHE A 65 -6.06 16.81 6.39
CA PHE A 65 -6.04 16.20 7.73
C PHE A 65 -7.29 16.48 8.56
N ALA A 66 -8.00 17.59 8.32
CA ALA A 66 -9.21 17.94 9.07
C ALA A 66 -10.41 17.12 8.57
N ALA A 67 -10.51 16.92 7.26
CA ALA A 67 -11.54 16.08 6.65
C ALA A 67 -11.15 14.59 6.59
N GLN A 68 -9.91 14.24 6.93
CA GLN A 68 -9.32 12.89 6.80
C GLN A 68 -9.46 12.34 5.37
N ARG A 69 -9.09 13.15 4.38
CA ARG A 69 -9.20 12.79 2.95
C ARG A 69 -7.87 12.97 2.25
N MET A 70 -7.63 12.14 1.25
CA MET A 70 -6.49 12.24 0.36
C MET A 70 -7.01 12.25 -1.07
N LEU A 71 -6.52 13.21 -1.87
CA LEU A 71 -6.80 13.29 -3.30
C LEU A 71 -5.73 12.48 -4.04
N ILE A 72 -6.16 11.60 -4.95
CA ILE A 72 -5.26 10.77 -5.75
C ILE A 72 -5.32 11.25 -7.19
N LYS A 73 -4.15 11.46 -7.80
CA LYS A 73 -4.00 11.89 -9.19
C LYS A 73 -3.98 10.70 -10.15
#